data_AF-A0AAN7H9J3-F1
#
_entry.id   AF-A0AAN7H9J3-F1
#
_cell.length_a   1.000
_cell.length_b   1.000
_cell.length_c   1.000
_cell.angle_alpha   90.00
_cell.angle_beta   90.00
_cell.angle_gamma   90.00
#
_symmetry.space_group_name_H-M   'P 1'
#
loop_
_entity.id
_entity.type
_entity.pdbx_description
1 polymer ?
#
loop_
_entity_poly.entity_id
_entity_poly.type
_entity_poly.pdbx_seq_one_letter_code
_entity_poly.pdbx_strand_id
1 'polypeptide(L)'
;SAVAINAFLATPQRKSDLRGQLNNLAIRKQDLSTRRLLFRKVEKAFDQKDFELARLKQENEALKAQFEAARPSRRKKVVLDPNSQFASIEQIHQVQIEAGRIEDSIAQESGSESAESEISCIVVG
;
A
#
# COMPACT_ATOMS: atom_id res chain seq x y z
N SER A 1 10.71 30.50 -23.59
CA SER A 1 10.03 31.47 -22.70
C SER A 1 8.71 30.97 -22.08
N ALA A 2 8.17 29.79 -22.43
CA ALA A 2 6.89 29.30 -21.89
C ALA A 2 7.00 28.59 -20.51
N VAL A 3 8.15 27.99 -20.20
CA VAL A 3 8.37 27.22 -18.96
C VAL A 3 8.25 28.10 -17.70
N ALA A 4 8.69 29.36 -17.76
CA ALA A 4 8.65 30.27 -16.62
C ALA A 4 7.24 30.77 -16.27
N ILE A 5 6.33 30.83 -17.26
CA ILE A 5 4.94 31.28 -17.05
C ILE A 5 4.11 30.17 -16.38
N ASN A 6 4.39 28.90 -16.67
CA ASN A 6 3.64 27.77 -16.12
C ASN A 6 3.82 27.57 -14.61
N ALA A 7 4.96 27.96 -14.03
CA ALA A 7 5.20 27.86 -12.59
C ALA A 7 4.31 28.81 -11.76
N PHE A 8 3.77 29.85 -12.39
CA PHE A 8 2.92 30.85 -11.73
C PHE A 8 1.47 30.40 -11.50
N LEU A 9 0.98 29.40 -12.26
CA LEU A 9 -0.41 28.90 -12.18
C LEU A 9 -0.51 27.45 -11.67
N ALA A 10 0.61 26.84 -11.27
CA ALA A 10 0.62 25.46 -10.79
C ALA A 10 0.02 25.34 -9.37
N THR A 11 -0.71 24.25 -9.11
CA THR A 11 -1.23 23.93 -7.77
C THR A 11 -0.07 23.72 -6.79
N PRO A 12 0.04 24.53 -5.72
CA PRO A 12 1.12 24.41 -4.75
C PRO A 12 1.00 23.07 -4.00
N GLN A 13 2.09 22.30 -3.99
CA GLN A 13 2.16 21.02 -3.28
C GLN A 13 2.69 21.19 -1.87
N ARG A 14 3.52 22.21 -1.64
CA ARG A 14 4.10 22.54 -0.34
C ARG A 14 3.80 23.99 0.02
N LYS A 15 3.80 24.28 1.33
CA LYS A 15 3.66 25.67 1.83
C LYS A 15 4.74 26.62 1.31
N SER A 16 5.95 26.11 1.04
CA SER A 16 7.05 26.87 0.42
C SER A 16 6.71 27.38 -0.97
N ASP A 17 6.02 26.53 -1.74
CA ASP A 17 5.68 26.81 -3.14
C ASP A 17 4.62 27.91 -3.19
N LEU A 18 3.63 27.79 -2.29
CA LEU A 18 2.64 28.82 -2.05
C LEU A 18 3.30 30.15 -1.66
N ARG A 19 4.23 30.17 -0.69
CA ARG A 19 4.98 31.39 -0.33
C ARG A 19 5.71 32.01 -1.51
N GLY A 20 6.39 31.18 -2.32
CA GLY A 20 7.08 31.64 -3.53
C GLY A 20 6.13 32.29 -4.54
N GLN A 21 5.00 31.65 -4.83
CA GLN A 21 3.96 32.19 -5.71
C GLN A 21 3.36 33.49 -5.14
N LEU A 22 3.09 33.55 -3.85
CA LEU A 22 2.53 34.72 -3.19
C LEU A 22 3.47 35.93 -3.19
N ASN A 23 4.77 35.71 -2.97
CA ASN A 23 5.77 36.78 -3.04
C ASN A 23 5.85 37.41 -4.44
N ASN A 24 5.70 36.58 -5.48
CA ASN A 24 5.65 37.05 -6.87
C ASN A 24 4.34 37.81 -7.18
N LEU A 25 3.21 37.36 -6.61
CA LEU A 25 1.92 38.07 -6.69
C LEU A 25 1.93 39.41 -5.92
N ALA A 26 2.71 39.49 -4.83
CA ALA A 26 2.78 40.64 -3.96
C ALA A 26 3.38 41.91 -4.60
N ILE A 27 4.03 41.79 -5.78
CA ILE A 27 4.49 42.93 -6.60
C ILE A 27 3.29 43.79 -7.05
N ARG A 28 2.07 43.23 -7.09
CA ARG A 28 0.84 43.98 -7.39
C ARG A 28 0.36 44.73 -6.14
N LYS A 29 0.74 46.00 -6.08
CA LYS A 29 0.46 47.03 -5.07
C LYS A 29 -0.99 47.01 -4.54
N GLN A 30 -1.23 46.40 -3.38
CA GLN A 30 -2.20 46.85 -2.37
C GLN A 30 -2.00 46.03 -1.09
N ASP A 31 -1.60 46.71 -0.02
CA ASP A 31 -1.42 46.10 1.28
C ASP A 31 -2.77 46.09 2.00
N LEU A 32 -3.44 44.94 1.98
CA LEU A 32 -4.69 44.71 2.67
C LEU A 32 -4.40 43.67 3.76
N SER A 33 -4.50 44.06 5.03
CA SER A 33 -4.36 43.16 6.20
C SER A 33 -5.11 41.83 6.02
N THR A 34 -6.25 41.89 5.34
CA THR A 34 -7.07 40.76 4.88
C THR A 34 -6.29 39.75 4.04
N ARG A 35 -5.47 40.20 3.08
CA ARG A 35 -4.66 39.35 2.21
C ARG A 35 -3.65 38.54 3.02
N ARG A 36 -2.92 39.19 3.93
CA ARG A 36 -1.97 38.51 4.83
C ARG A 36 -2.68 37.47 5.69
N LEU A 37 -3.88 37.78 6.18
CA LEU A 37 -4.68 36.84 6.95
C LEU A 37 -5.12 35.63 6.13
N LEU A 38 -5.60 35.84 4.90
CA LEU A 38 -5.97 34.76 3.99
C LEU A 38 -4.79 33.82 3.73
N PHE A 39 -3.60 34.37 3.46
CA PHE A 39 -2.40 33.56 3.23
C PHE A 39 -1.97 32.77 4.46
N ARG A 40 -1.99 33.39 5.65
CA ARG A 40 -1.73 32.67 6.90
C ARG A 40 -2.73 31.55 7.15
N LYS A 41 -4.01 31.74 6.81
CA LYS A 41 -5.03 30.69 6.92
C LYS A 41 -4.70 29.52 6.00
N VAL A 42 -4.29 29.79 4.76
CA VAL A 42 -3.91 28.72 3.82
C VAL A 42 -2.66 27.99 4.30
N GLU A 43 -1.61 28.72 4.73
CA GLU A 43 -0.41 28.10 5.31
C GLU A 43 -0.75 27.20 6.50
N LYS A 44 -1.62 27.67 7.40
CA LYS A 44 -2.08 26.86 8.54
C LYS A 44 -2.83 25.60 8.12
N ALA A 45 -3.63 25.68 7.05
CA ALA A 45 -4.33 24.51 6.51
C ALA A 45 -3.35 23.46 5.94
N PHE A 46 -2.27 23.90 5.27
CA PHE A 46 -1.19 23.00 4.86
C PHE A 46 -0.52 22.33 6.06
N ASP A 47 -0.17 23.10 7.09
CA ASP A 47 0.46 22.55 8.30
C ASP A 47 -0.45 21.50 8.99
N GLN A 48 -1.76 21.74 9.01
CA GLN A 48 -2.74 20.78 9.53
C GLN A 48 -2.79 19.49 8.70
N LYS A 49 -2.83 19.61 7.36
CA LYS A 49 -2.80 18.46 6.45
C LYS A 49 -1.51 17.66 6.59
N ASP A 50 -0.36 18.33 6.68
CA ASP A 50 0.95 17.69 6.84
C ASP A 50 1.02 16.91 8.16
N PHE A 51 0.49 17.49 9.25
CA PHE A 51 0.39 16.82 10.54
C PHE A 51 -0.52 15.58 10.48
N GLU A 52 -1.71 15.70 9.89
CA GLU A 52 -2.62 14.56 9.70
C GLU A 52 -1.98 13.44 8.88
N LEU A 53 -1.28 13.80 7.80
CA LEU A 53 -0.59 12.85 6.93
C LEU A 53 0.54 12.15 7.70
N ALA A 54 1.34 12.88 8.48
CA ALA A 54 2.37 12.29 9.33
C ALA A 54 1.78 11.33 10.36
N ARG A 55 0.67 11.71 11.02
CA ARG A 55 -0.04 10.85 11.98
C ARG A 55 -0.53 9.57 11.32
N LEU A 56 -1.18 9.66 10.15
CA LEU A 56 -1.68 8.51 9.42
C LEU A 56 -0.55 7.58 8.95
N LYS A 57 0.58 8.15 8.52
CA LYS A 57 1.78 7.35 8.19
C LYS A 57 2.28 6.56 9.39
N GLN A 58 2.39 7.20 10.56
CA GLN A 58 2.82 6.55 11.78
C GLN A 58 1.85 5.42 12.19
N GLU A 59 0.55 5.66 12.12
CA GLU A 59 -0.46 4.63 12.40
C GLU A 59 -0.38 3.47 11.41
N ASN A 60 -0.20 3.76 10.12
CA ASN A 60 -0.05 2.74 9.09
C ASN A 60 1.20 1.88 9.31
N GLU A 61 2.32 2.50 9.70
CA GLU A 61 3.55 1.79 10.05
C GLU A 61 3.36 0.90 11.29
N ALA A 62 2.66 1.41 12.32
CA ALA A 62 2.35 0.62 13.51
C ALA A 62 1.45 -0.58 13.18
N LEU A 63 0.42 -0.39 12.36
CA LEU A 63 -0.46 -1.48 11.90
C LEU A 63 0.30 -2.50 11.04
N LYS A 64 1.17 -2.05 10.14
CA LYS A 64 2.04 -2.95 9.35
C LYS A 64 2.96 -3.76 10.26
N ALA A 65 3.55 -3.14 11.28
CA ALA A 65 4.39 -3.85 12.23
C ALA A 65 3.60 -4.89 13.04
N GLN A 66 2.38 -4.57 13.48
CA GLN A 66 1.49 -5.52 14.15
C GLN A 66 1.10 -6.68 13.22
N PHE A 67 0.80 -6.38 11.97
CA PHE A 67 0.48 -7.41 10.97
C PHE A 67 1.67 -8.35 10.72
N GLU A 68 2.88 -7.80 10.51
CA GLU A 68 4.08 -8.63 10.33
C GLU A 68 4.45 -9.41 11.60
N ALA A 69 4.18 -8.86 12.80
CA ALA A 69 4.37 -9.59 14.05
C ALA A 69 3.35 -10.72 14.25
N ALA A 70 2.10 -10.52 13.82
CA ALA A 70 1.05 -11.53 13.83
C ALA A 70 1.22 -12.59 12.73
N ARG A 71 1.98 -12.26 11.67
CA ARG A 71 2.21 -13.15 10.54
C ARG A 71 2.92 -14.43 11.01
N PRO A 72 2.45 -15.62 10.61
CA PRO A 72 3.08 -16.89 10.98
C PRO A 72 4.51 -16.98 10.42
N SER A 73 5.51 -16.75 11.27
CA SER A 73 6.94 -16.79 10.89
C SER A 73 7.38 -18.17 10.36
N ARG A 74 6.77 -19.26 10.83
CA ARG A 74 7.13 -20.64 10.45
C ARG A 74 5.97 -21.41 9.82
N ARG A 75 6.30 -22.40 8.99
CA ARG A 75 5.33 -23.36 8.45
C ARG A 75 4.80 -24.25 9.57
N LYS A 76 3.47 -24.26 9.77
CA LYS A 76 2.80 -25.27 10.58
C LYS A 76 2.96 -26.62 9.90
N LYS A 77 3.32 -27.65 10.68
CA LYS A 77 3.42 -29.03 10.20
C LYS A 77 2.02 -29.59 10.06
N VAL A 78 1.74 -30.28 8.96
CA VAL A 78 0.51 -31.05 8.81
C VAL A 78 0.63 -32.30 9.69
N VAL A 79 -0.32 -32.50 10.58
CA VAL A 79 -0.39 -33.72 11.41
C VAL A 79 -1.02 -34.81 10.54
N LEU A 80 -0.30 -35.90 10.36
CA LEU A 80 -0.74 -37.06 9.60
C LEU A 80 -1.28 -38.13 10.52
N ASP A 81 -2.29 -38.87 10.05
CA ASP A 81 -2.69 -40.13 10.67
C ASP A 81 -1.55 -41.16 10.55
N PRO A 82 -1.22 -41.93 11.60
CA PRO A 82 -0.15 -42.93 11.57
C PRO A 82 -0.28 -43.98 10.46
N ASN A 83 -1.47 -44.22 9.91
CA ASN A 83 -1.67 -45.16 8.81
C ASN A 83 -1.62 -44.50 7.43
N SER A 84 -1.49 -43.17 7.36
CA SER A 84 -1.37 -42.44 6.09
C SER A 84 0.09 -42.12 5.78
N GLN A 85 0.51 -42.46 4.55
CA GLN A 85 1.87 -42.15 4.08
C GLN A 85 2.02 -40.67 3.64
N PHE A 86 0.94 -40.02 3.22
CA PHE A 86 0.94 -38.65 2.70
C PHE A 86 -0.19 -37.79 3.28
N ALA A 87 -0.03 -36.46 3.23
CA ALA A 87 -1.08 -35.50 3.58
C ALA A 87 -2.12 -35.41 2.46
N SER A 88 -3.41 -35.32 2.81
CA SER A 88 -4.42 -34.94 1.84
C SER A 88 -4.38 -33.43 1.56
N ILE A 89 -4.88 -33.02 0.39
CA ILE A 89 -4.95 -31.60 0.01
C ILE A 89 -5.83 -30.83 0.99
N GLU A 90 -6.92 -31.42 1.46
CA GLU A 90 -7.82 -30.84 2.46
C GLU A 90 -7.11 -30.59 3.79
N GLN A 91 -6.29 -31.55 4.26
CA GLN A 91 -5.49 -31.38 5.48
C GLN A 91 -4.46 -30.26 5.33
N ILE A 92 -3.81 -30.16 4.17
CA ILE A 92 -2.88 -29.07 3.87
C ILE A 92 -3.61 -27.73 3.87
N HIS A 93 -4.79 -27.65 3.24
CA HIS A 93 -5.59 -26.43 3.15
C HIS A 93 -6.05 -25.97 4.53
N GLN A 94 -6.58 -26.89 5.35
CA GLN A 94 -7.01 -26.61 6.71
C GLN A 94 -5.86 -26.07 7.57
N VAL A 95 -4.68 -26.68 7.49
CA VAL A 95 -3.49 -26.22 8.24
C VAL A 95 -3.01 -24.86 7.73
N GLN A 96 -3.21 -24.53 6.45
CA GLN A 96 -2.88 -23.22 5.89
C GLN A 96 -3.88 -22.13 6.31
N ILE A 97 -5.17 -22.44 6.40
CA ILE A 97 -6.22 -21.57 6.98
C ILE A 97 -5.91 -21.31 8.46
N GLU A 98 -5.67 -22.35 9.24
CA GLU A 98 -5.33 -22.21 10.67
C GLU A 98 -4.01 -21.47 10.89
N ALA A 99 -3.09 -21.52 9.91
CA ALA A 99 -1.88 -20.72 9.93
C ALA A 99 -2.14 -19.25 9.54
N GLY A 100 -3.33 -18.89 9.05
CA GLY A 100 -3.65 -17.56 8.53
C GLY A 100 -2.93 -17.24 7.22
N ARG A 101 -2.61 -18.27 6.41
CA ARG A 101 -1.98 -18.10 5.08
C ARG A 101 -2.99 -17.97 3.95
N ILE A 102 -4.12 -18.64 4.10
CA ILE A 102 -5.24 -18.62 3.16
C ILE A 102 -6.45 -18.15 3.97
N GLU A 103 -7.22 -17.23 3.41
CA GLU A 103 -8.51 -16.83 3.97
C GLU A 103 -9.57 -17.86 3.56
N ASP A 104 -10.59 -18.10 4.40
CA ASP A 104 -11.67 -19.07 4.16
C ASP A 104 -12.57 -18.68 2.97
N SER A 105 -12.03 -18.68 1.75
CA SER A 105 -12.83 -18.68 0.54
C SER A 105 -13.39 -20.09 0.35
N ILE A 106 -14.70 -20.22 0.58
CA ILE A 106 -15.48 -21.45 0.47
C ILE A 106 -15.18 -22.20 -0.84
N ALA A 107 -14.98 -23.51 -0.69
CA ALA A 107 -14.73 -24.52 -1.71
C ALA A 107 -15.54 -24.35 -3.01
N GLN A 108 -14.88 -24.51 -4.17
CA GLN A 108 -15.18 -25.48 -5.24
C GLN A 108 -14.40 -25.12 -6.52
N GLU A 109 -13.38 -25.93 -6.86
CA GLU A 109 -13.22 -26.46 -8.22
C GLU A 109 -12.32 -27.70 -8.15
N SER A 110 -12.93 -28.82 -7.84
CA SER A 110 -12.41 -30.13 -8.20
C SER A 110 -12.70 -30.30 -9.68
N GLY A 111 -11.79 -29.80 -10.52
CA GLY A 111 -11.80 -29.97 -11.97
C GLY A 111 -10.55 -30.73 -12.39
N SER A 112 -10.57 -32.05 -12.19
CA SER A 112 -9.58 -32.93 -12.83
C SER A 112 -9.90 -33.01 -14.33
N GLU A 113 -9.44 -32.05 -15.12
CA GLU A 113 -9.18 -32.30 -16.53
C GLU A 113 -7.76 -32.85 -16.65
N SER A 114 -7.68 -34.18 -16.76
CA SER A 114 -6.49 -34.88 -17.19
C SER A 114 -6.11 -34.39 -18.59
N ALA A 115 -5.20 -33.41 -18.68
CA ALA A 115 -4.45 -33.19 -19.91
C ALA A 115 -3.25 -34.14 -19.89
N GLU A 116 -3.32 -35.16 -20.74
CA GLU A 116 -2.23 -36.08 -21.05
C GLU A 116 -0.98 -35.27 -21.37
N SER A 117 0.01 -35.31 -20.49
CA SER A 117 1.32 -34.72 -20.76
C SER A 117 2.07 -35.70 -21.65
N GLU A 118 2.22 -35.34 -22.92
CA GLU A 118 3.20 -35.98 -23.81
C GLU A 118 4.60 -35.72 -23.25
N ILE A 119 5.09 -36.65 -22.43
CA ILE A 119 6.46 -36.59 -21.91
C ILE A 119 7.41 -36.91 -23.06
N SER A 120 7.98 -35.86 -23.67
CA SER A 120 9.11 -35.97 -24.60
C SER A 120 10.38 -36.35 -23.82
N CYS A 121 10.76 -37.62 -23.84
CA CYS A 121 12.00 -38.10 -23.23
C CYS A 121 13.24 -37.61 -24.00
N ILE A 122 14.31 -37.24 -23.28
CA ILE A 122 15.63 -36.98 -23.88
C ILE A 122 16.46 -38.26 -23.76
N VAL A 123 16.92 -38.80 -24.89
CA VAL A 123 17.85 -39.94 -24.94
C VAL A 123 19.27 -39.41 -24.88
N VAL A 124 20.05 -39.90 -23.92
CA VAL A 124 21.50 -39.62 -23.82
C VAL A 124 22.23 -40.75 -24.55
N GLY A 125 22.94 -40.38 -25.62
CA GLY A 125 23.92 -41.24 -26.30
C GLY A 125 25.32 -41.01 -25.77
#